data_AF-A0A9Q3DK68-F1
#
_entry.id   AF-A0A9Q3DK68-F1
#
_cell.length_a   1.000
_cell.length_b   1.000
_cell.length_c   1.000
_cell.angle_alpha   90.00
_cell.angle_beta   90.00
_cell.angle_gamma   90.00
#
_symmetry.space_group_name_H-M   'P 1'
#
loop_
_entity.id
_entity.type
_entity.pdbx_description
1 polymer ?
#
loop_
_entity_poly.entity_id
_entity_poly.type
_entity_poly.pdbx_seq_one_letter_code
_entity_poly.pdbx_strand_id
1 'polypeptide(L)'
;MNYWDRRMAHQLRSPLNPGDLVLLYRNTIETNWVLPLKDKWNGPYRVMRQISNQPYEHEELVGTKLARTLGASQVKKFYPRGKLIDPKEDAEEEQSEEYESMNEEEVLEETTESD
;
A
#
# COMPACT_ATOMS: atom_id res chain seq x y z
N MET A 1 4.83 20.28 13.01
CA MET A 1 4.35 20.03 11.64
C MET A 1 5.42 20.53 10.68
N ASN A 2 6.21 19.61 10.12
CA ASN A 2 7.36 19.96 9.30
C ASN A 2 6.91 20.45 7.92
N TYR A 3 7.75 21.23 7.24
CA TYR A 3 7.47 21.75 5.89
C TYR A 3 7.15 20.61 4.90
N TRP A 4 7.87 19.49 5.02
CA TRP A 4 7.66 18.29 4.22
C TRP A 4 6.31 17.62 4.47
N ASP A 5 5.82 17.54 5.72
CA ASP A 5 4.50 16.96 6.02
C ASP A 5 3.38 17.73 5.34
N ARG A 6 3.49 19.07 5.30
CA ARG A 6 2.49 19.92 4.62
C ARG A 6 2.55 19.80 3.11
N ARG A 7 3.76 19.69 2.55
CA ARG A 7 3.97 19.55 1.10
C ARG A 7 3.54 18.17 0.59
N MET A 8 3.72 17.13 1.39
CA MET A 8 3.36 15.75 1.06
C MET A 8 1.99 15.34 1.60
N ALA A 9 1.24 16.26 2.22
CA ALA A 9 -0.04 15.95 2.85
C ALA A 9 -1.05 15.31 1.87
N HIS A 10 -1.01 15.72 0.60
CA HIS A 10 -1.87 15.16 -0.45
C HIS A 10 -1.49 13.71 -0.85
N GLN A 11 -0.27 13.28 -0.52
CA GLN A 11 0.22 11.92 -0.77
C GLN A 11 0.05 11.02 0.46
N LEU A 12 -0.31 11.58 1.62
CA LEU A 12 -0.56 10.80 2.82
C LEU A 12 -1.88 10.07 2.66
N ARG A 13 -1.80 8.75 2.56
CA ARG A 13 -2.97 7.88 2.59
C ARG A 13 -3.71 8.04 3.91
N SER A 14 -5.04 7.98 3.84
CA SER A 14 -5.88 7.89 5.03
C SER A 14 -5.49 6.66 5.88
N PRO A 15 -5.45 6.77 7.22
CA PRO A 15 -5.11 5.65 8.10
C PRO A 15 -6.17 4.54 8.00
N LEU A 16 -5.73 3.29 8.20
CA LEU A 16 -6.63 2.13 8.16
C LEU A 16 -7.37 1.97 9.48
N ASN A 17 -8.66 1.64 9.41
CA ASN A 17 -9.50 1.44 10.57
C ASN A 17 -9.48 -0.02 11.04
N PRO A 18 -9.64 -0.29 12.36
CA PRO A 18 -9.93 -1.63 12.86
C PRO A 18 -11.14 -2.23 12.14
N GLY A 19 -10.99 -3.43 11.59
CA GLY A 19 -12.02 -4.13 10.81
C GLY A 19 -11.88 -4.02 9.30
N ASP A 20 -11.05 -3.11 8.79
CA ASP A 20 -10.78 -2.98 7.35
C ASP A 20 -10.14 -4.26 6.80
N LEU A 21 -10.56 -4.63 5.60
CA LEU A 21 -9.94 -5.72 4.86
C LEU A 21 -8.71 -5.19 4.12
N VAL A 22 -7.61 -5.92 4.20
CA VAL A 22 -6.34 -5.51 3.61
C VAL A 22 -5.59 -6.68 2.99
N LEU A 23 -4.79 -6.40 1.98
CA LEU A 23 -3.81 -7.28 1.38
C LEU A 23 -2.43 -7.03 2.02
N LEU A 24 -1.67 -8.10 2.23
CA LEU A 24 -0.35 -8.02 2.85
C LEU A 24 0.75 -8.39 1.87
N TYR A 25 1.79 -7.56 1.79
CA TYR A 25 2.94 -7.79 0.93
C TYR A 25 3.82 -8.96 1.42
N ARG A 26 4.19 -9.84 0.49
CA ARG A 26 5.17 -10.92 0.71
C ARG A 26 6.58 -10.38 0.50
N ASN A 27 7.25 -10.05 1.59
CA ASN A 27 8.69 -9.77 1.55
C ASN A 27 9.49 -11.08 1.59
N THR A 28 9.46 -11.86 0.50
CA THR A 28 10.43 -12.95 0.28
C THR A 28 11.40 -12.49 -0.80
N ILE A 29 12.70 -12.58 -0.52
CA ILE A 29 13.74 -12.39 -1.53
C ILE A 29 13.59 -13.58 -2.49
N GLU A 30 12.95 -13.35 -3.63
CA GLU A 30 12.84 -14.36 -4.67
C GLU A 30 14.21 -14.48 -5.35
N THR A 31 15.12 -15.27 -4.77
CA THR A 31 16.44 -15.60 -5.34
C THR A 31 16.33 -16.46 -6.62
N ASN A 32 15.12 -16.64 -7.17
CA ASN A 32 14.88 -17.48 -8.32
C ASN A 32 14.57 -16.59 -9.52
N TRP A 33 15.58 -16.32 -10.35
CA TRP A 33 15.52 -15.60 -11.63
C TRP A 33 14.58 -16.22 -12.69
N VAL A 34 13.72 -17.16 -12.31
CA VAL A 34 12.92 -18.02 -13.20
C VAL A 34 11.42 -17.84 -12.99
N LEU A 35 10.97 -17.16 -11.93
CA LEU A 35 9.55 -16.97 -11.68
C LEU A 35 9.10 -15.61 -12.23
N PRO A 36 8.20 -15.59 -13.24
CA PRO A 36 7.62 -14.35 -13.72
C PRO A 36 6.87 -13.69 -12.57
N LEU A 37 7.08 -12.38 -12.41
CA LEU A 37 6.39 -11.43 -11.53
C LEU A 37 5.07 -11.97 -10.94
N LYS A 38 5.16 -12.78 -9.88
CA LYS A 38 3.96 -13.27 -9.20
C LYS A 38 3.41 -12.14 -8.36
N ASP A 39 2.09 -12.07 -8.28
CA ASP A 39 1.43 -11.14 -7.38
C ASP A 39 1.95 -11.36 -5.95
N LYS A 40 2.52 -10.30 -5.37
CA LYS A 40 3.18 -10.33 -4.06
C LYS A 40 2.19 -10.00 -2.93
N TRP A 41 0.98 -9.60 -3.27
CA TRP A 41 -0.08 -9.28 -2.33
C TRP A 41 -0.85 -10.54 -1.95
N ASN A 42 -0.82 -10.92 -0.67
CA ASN A 42 -1.57 -12.06 -0.17
C ASN A 42 -2.84 -11.57 0.50
N GLY A 43 -3.94 -12.23 0.12
CA GLY A 43 -5.13 -12.51 0.92
C GLY A 43 -5.84 -11.33 1.59
N PRO A 44 -7.16 -11.40 1.76
CA PRO A 44 -7.83 -10.47 2.67
C PRO A 44 -7.50 -10.85 4.12
N TYR A 45 -6.83 -9.95 4.82
CA TYR A 45 -6.65 -9.93 6.27
C TYR A 45 -7.51 -8.83 6.87
N ARG A 46 -7.79 -8.91 8.17
CA ARG A 46 -8.50 -7.87 8.91
C ARG A 46 -7.52 -7.08 9.77
N VAL A 47 -7.62 -5.76 9.73
CA VAL A 47 -6.87 -4.88 10.62
C VAL A 47 -7.44 -5.00 12.04
N MET A 48 -6.59 -5.31 13.01
CA MET A 48 -7.01 -5.37 14.42
C MET A 48 -6.91 -4.01 15.08
N ARG A 49 -5.74 -3.36 14.94
CA ARG A 49 -5.46 -2.03 15.49
C ARG A 49 -4.15 -1.51 14.94
N GLN A 50 -3.97 -0.19 15.00
CA GLN A 50 -2.68 0.45 14.80
C GLN A 50 -1.92 0.54 16.12
N ILE A 51 -0.66 0.12 16.13
CA ILE A 51 0.26 0.37 17.25
C ILE A 51 0.88 1.74 17.01
N SER A 52 0.80 2.61 18.03
CA SER A 52 1.20 4.03 18.05
C SER A 52 2.02 4.50 16.83
N ASN A 53 1.33 5.10 15.85
CA ASN A 53 1.87 5.74 14.65
C ASN A 53 2.76 4.89 13.71
N GLN A 54 2.95 3.58 13.91
CA GLN A 54 4.02 2.85 13.20
C GLN A 54 3.55 1.55 12.50
N PRO A 55 3.19 0.43 13.15
CA PRO A 55 2.69 -0.72 12.38
C PRO A 55 1.29 -1.19 12.80
N TYR A 56 0.60 -1.87 11.89
CA TYR A 56 -0.71 -2.46 12.12
C TYR A 56 -0.57 -3.91 12.62
N GLU A 57 -1.46 -4.30 13.54
CA GLU A 57 -1.73 -5.70 13.87
C GLU A 57 -2.81 -6.22 12.94
N HIS A 58 -2.65 -7.48 12.51
CA HIS A 58 -3.53 -8.11 11.54
C HIS A 58 -4.00 -9.46 12.07
N GLU A 59 -5.16 -9.87 11.60
CA GLU A 59 -5.67 -11.22 11.78
C GLU A 59 -6.19 -11.78 10.47
N GLU A 60 -6.16 -13.10 10.35
CA GLU A 60 -6.87 -13.80 9.28
C GLU A 60 -8.39 -13.67 9.48
N LEU A 61 -9.16 -13.89 8.41
CA LEU A 61 -10.62 -13.86 8.47
C LEU A 61 -11.23 -14.85 9.47
N VAL A 62 -10.50 -15.91 9.80
CA VAL A 62 -10.91 -16.95 10.76
C VAL A 62 -10.58 -16.55 12.22
N GLY A 63 -9.89 -15.41 12.43
CA GLY A 63 -9.53 -14.88 13.75
C GLY A 63 -8.12 -15.26 14.23
N THR A 64 -7.30 -15.85 13.36
CA THR A 64 -5.89 -16.14 13.69
C THR A 64 -5.08 -14.85 13.65
N LYS A 65 -4.47 -14.46 14.78
CA LYS A 65 -3.58 -13.29 14.83
C LYS A 65 -2.28 -13.56 14.07
N LEU A 66 -1.86 -12.59 13.26
CA LEU A 66 -0.58 -12.66 12.58
C LEU A 66 0.56 -12.32 13.56
N ALA A 67 1.62 -13.12 13.55
CA ALA A 67 2.75 -12.97 14.48
C ALA A 67 3.56 -11.69 14.24
N ARG A 68 3.50 -11.13 13.03
CA ARG A 68 4.24 -9.93 12.63
C ARG A 68 3.30 -8.74 12.46
N THR A 69 3.79 -7.58 12.85
CA THR A 69 3.17 -6.29 12.54
C THR A 69 3.75 -5.78 11.22
N LEU A 70 2.92 -5.10 10.42
CA LEU A 70 3.34 -4.59 9.12
C LEU A 70 3.11 -3.08 9.04
N GLY A 71 4.06 -2.39 8.43
CA GLY A 71 3.96 -0.96 8.20
C GLY A 71 3.01 -0.63 7.06
N ALA A 72 2.61 0.64 6.94
CA ALA A 72 1.67 1.09 5.92
C ALA A 72 2.11 0.77 4.47
N SER A 73 3.42 0.71 4.19
CA SER A 73 3.94 0.36 2.85
C SER A 73 3.71 -1.10 2.46
N GLN A 74 3.50 -1.99 3.43
CA GLN A 74 3.32 -3.42 3.21
C GLN A 74 1.85 -3.85 3.27
N VAL A 75 0.94 -2.89 3.37
CA VAL A 75 -0.50 -3.10 3.53
C VAL A 75 -1.23 -2.31 2.45
N LYS A 76 -2.15 -2.96 1.73
CA LYS A 76 -3.03 -2.32 0.74
C LYS A 76 -4.48 -2.61 1.11
N LYS A 77 -5.39 -1.64 1.00
CA LYS A 77 -6.81 -1.87 1.31
C LYS A 77 -7.42 -2.85 0.31
N PHE A 78 -8.22 -3.80 0.79
CA PHE A 78 -8.88 -4.81 -0.03
C PHE A 78 -10.35 -4.47 -0.20
N TYR A 79 -10.77 -4.29 -1.45
CA TYR A 79 -12.14 -4.02 -1.81
C TYR A 79 -12.80 -5.30 -2.36
N PRO A 80 -13.70 -5.94 -1.60
CA PRO A 80 -14.39 -7.13 -2.09
C PRO A 80 -15.31 -6.77 -3.26
N ARG A 81 -15.24 -7.58 -4.33
CA ARG A 81 -16.08 -7.40 -5.52
C ARG A 81 -17.56 -7.52 -5.16
N GLY A 82 -18.38 -6.56 -5.60
CA GLY A 82 -19.84 -6.56 -5.41
C GLY A 82 -20.34 -5.78 -4.19
N LYS A 83 -19.47 -5.11 -3.41
CA LYS A 83 -19.92 -4.04 -2.51
C LYS A 83 -20.01 -2.72 -3.29
N LEU A 84 -21.04 -1.92 -2.99
CA LEU A 84 -21.07 -0.52 -3.41
C LEU A 84 -19.99 0.20 -2.59
N ILE A 85 -18.92 0.60 -3.26
CA ILE A 85 -17.88 1.44 -2.67
C ILE A 85 -18.38 2.87 -2.82
N ASP A 86 -18.34 3.65 -1.74
CA ASP A 86 -18.66 5.06 -1.81
C ASP A 86 -17.55 5.77 -2.61
N PRO A 87 -17.85 6.46 -3.73
CA PRO A 87 -16.84 7.01 -4.66
C PRO A 87 -15.85 8.01 -4.05
N LYS A 88 -16.05 8.39 -2.80
CA LYS A 88 -15.22 9.35 -2.08
C LYS A 88 -13.89 8.74 -1.61
N GLU A 89 -13.79 7.41 -1.50
CA GLU A 89 -12.59 6.73 -1.00
C GLU A 89 -11.58 6.37 -2.12
N ASP A 90 -12.03 6.20 -3.37
CA ASP A 90 -11.18 5.72 -4.48
C ASP A 90 -10.44 6.85 -5.23
N ALA A 91 -10.96 8.08 -5.21
CA ALA A 91 -10.39 9.21 -5.97
C ALA A 91 -8.97 9.63 -5.52
N GLU A 92 -8.53 9.18 -4.34
CA GLU A 92 -7.22 9.50 -3.77
C GLU A 92 -6.11 8.51 -4.22
N GLU A 93 -6.45 7.28 -4.61
CA GLU A 93 -5.46 6.26 -5.00
C GLU A 93 -5.05 6.37 -6.48
N GLU A 94 -6.00 6.59 -7.39
CA GLU A 94 -5.71 6.70 -8.85
C GLU A 94 -4.77 7.87 -9.17
N GLN A 95 -4.89 8.99 -8.45
CA GLN A 95 -3.99 10.15 -8.60
C GLN A 95 -2.56 9.86 -8.16
N SER A 96 -2.35 8.92 -7.24
CA SER A 96 -1.01 8.58 -6.75
C SER A 96 -0.24 7.67 -7.72
N GLU A 97 -0.92 6.74 -8.38
CA GLU A 97 -0.32 5.83 -9.36
C GLU A 97 0.02 6.55 -10.68
N GLU A 98 -0.78 7.54 -11.10
CA GLU A 98 -0.50 8.40 -12.26
C GLU A 98 0.73 9.31 -12.03
N TYR A 99 0.86 9.91 -10.84
CA TYR A 99 2.02 10.73 -10.48
C TYR A 99 3.33 9.93 -10.33
N GLU A 100 3.26 8.68 -9.86
CA GLU A 100 4.45 7.81 -9.75
C GLU A 100 4.94 7.37 -11.14
N SER A 101 4.02 7.07 -12.07
CA SER A 101 4.32 6.83 -13.48
C SER A 101 4.94 8.07 -14.16
N MET A 102 4.42 9.27 -13.90
CA MET A 102 4.95 10.50 -14.48
C MET A 102 6.34 10.86 -13.93
N ASN A 103 6.60 10.61 -12.65
CA ASN A 103 7.92 10.85 -12.05
C ASN A 103 8.98 9.84 -12.54
N GLU A 104 8.61 8.58 -12.79
CA GLU A 104 9.55 7.60 -13.38
C GLU A 104 9.94 7.98 -14.82
N GLU A 105 9.03 8.59 -15.58
CA GLU A 105 9.29 9.07 -16.95
C GLU A 105 10.17 10.34 -16.97
N GLU A 106 9.93 11.30 -16.07
CA GLU A 106 10.72 12.54 -15.92
C GLU A 106 12.18 12.25 -15.51
N VAL A 107 12.40 11.24 -14.65
CA VAL A 107 13.75 10.82 -14.22
C VAL A 107 14.54 10.12 -15.34
N LEU A 108 13.88 9.51 -16.32
CA LEU A 108 14.55 8.86 -17.44
C LEU A 108 14.99 9.87 -18.51
N GLU A 109 14.20 10.90 -18.79
CA GLU A 109 14.54 11.93 -19.79
C GLU A 109 15.79 12.74 -19.40
N GLU A 110 15.96 13.08 -18.12
CA GLU A 110 17.14 13.82 -17.62
C GLU A 110 18.47 13.06 -17.80
N THR A 111 18.45 11.72 -17.95
CA THR A 111 19.67 10.92 -18.12
C THR A 111 20.13 10.78 -19.57
N THR A 112 19.28 11.16 -20.54
CA THR A 112 19.57 11.00 -21.98
C THR A 112 20.04 12.28 -22.67
N GLU A 113 20.03 13.42 -21.97
CA GLU A 113 20.40 14.74 -22.51
C GLU A 113 21.79 15.21 -22.03
N SER A 114 22.69 14.27 -21.71
CA SER A 114 24.10 14.55 -21.44
C SER A 114 25.00 13.57 -22.20
N ASP A 115 25.12 13.79 -23.52
CA ASP A 115 26.28 13.37 -24.33
C ASP A 115 26.66 14.51 -25.31
#